data_AF-A0A7C3CHW9-F1
#
_entry.id   AF-A0A7C3CHW9-F1
#
_cell.length_a   1.000
_cell.length_b   1.000
_cell.length_c   1.000
_cell.angle_alpha   90.00
_cell.angle_beta   90.00
_cell.angle_gamma   90.00
#
_symmetry.space_group_name_H-M   'P 1'
#
loop_
_entity.id
_entity.type
_entity.pdbx_description
1 polymer ?
#
loop_
_entity_poly.entity_id
_entity_poly.type
_entity_poly.pdbx_seq_one_letter_code
_entity_poly.pdbx_strand_id
1 'polypeptide(L)'
;MKWLMLVLMLVFLIAFAMYSRVFADDISKKVDNIKLVKIKNNHNKILAEKIEKLTAGYPIEKMTRYLSYENKEVAAFMVAIAKKESNWGKRTPKYRGKECYNYWGFRAKRAKMGTGGHTCFDSPKDAVRTVSKRIEDLLAKGVNTPQKMVVWKCGYSCGGHNPQSVRKWISDVSYYYNKF
;
A
#
# COMPACT_ATOMS: atom_id res chain seq x y z
N MET A 1 45.06 19.15 -42.17
CA MET A 1 43.91 18.20 -42.25
C MET A 1 43.62 17.46 -40.94
N LYS A 2 44.60 16.81 -40.28
CA LYS A 2 44.36 16.03 -39.04
C LYS A 2 43.72 16.82 -37.87
N TRP A 3 44.16 18.05 -37.63
CA TRP A 3 43.60 18.93 -36.59
C TRP A 3 42.13 19.33 -36.84
N LEU A 4 41.77 19.55 -38.11
CA LEU A 4 40.39 19.89 -38.50
C LEU A 4 39.44 18.72 -38.21
N MET A 5 39.87 17.48 -38.46
CA MET A 5 39.08 16.29 -38.12
C MET A 5 38.91 16.10 -36.60
N LEU A 6 39.95 16.40 -35.82
CA LEU A 6 39.87 16.34 -34.34
C LEU A 6 38.86 17.34 -33.78
N VAL A 7 38.87 18.58 -34.28
CA VAL A 7 37.90 19.61 -33.87
C VAL A 7 36.48 19.20 -34.26
N LEU A 8 36.26 18.67 -35.47
CA LEU A 8 34.94 18.20 -35.91
C LEU A 8 34.44 17.02 -35.08
N MET A 9 35.29 16.05 -34.73
CA MET A 9 34.91 14.97 -33.82
C MET A 9 34.53 15.49 -32.43
N LEU A 10 35.28 16.46 -31.90
CA LEU A 10 35.00 17.02 -30.58
C LEU A 10 33.64 17.75 -30.56
N VAL A 11 33.35 18.55 -31.59
CA VAL A 11 32.06 19.25 -31.74
C VAL A 11 30.92 18.25 -31.87
N PHE A 12 31.09 17.19 -32.66
CA PHE A 12 30.10 16.13 -32.81
C PHE A 12 29.82 15.41 -31.48
N LEU A 13 30.86 15.07 -30.72
CA LEU A 13 30.71 14.41 -29.41
C LEU A 13 29.97 15.30 -28.40
N ILE A 14 30.26 16.60 -28.38
CA ILE A 14 29.58 17.56 -27.52
C ILE A 14 28.11 17.72 -27.94
N ALA A 15 27.83 17.86 -29.24
CA ALA A 15 26.47 17.95 -29.76
C ALA A 15 25.66 16.69 -29.48
N PHE A 16 26.26 15.51 -29.66
CA PHE A 16 25.66 14.22 -29.36
C PHE A 16 25.38 14.06 -27.85
N ALA A 17 26.30 14.47 -26.98
CA ALA A 17 26.11 14.47 -25.53
C ALA A 17 24.98 15.43 -25.09
N MET A 18 24.84 16.59 -25.73
CA MET A 18 23.72 17.50 -25.45
C MET A 18 22.38 16.92 -25.93
N TYR A 19 22.34 16.37 -27.15
CA TYR A 19 21.12 15.79 -27.71
C TYR A 19 20.61 14.59 -26.91
N SER A 20 21.52 13.69 -26.52
CA SER A 20 21.18 12.51 -25.70
C SER A 20 20.60 12.88 -24.33
N ARG A 21 21.05 13.98 -23.70
CA ARG A 21 20.47 14.46 -22.43
C ARG A 21 19.03 14.98 -22.62
N VAL A 22 18.80 15.81 -23.63
CA VAL A 22 17.45 16.34 -23.92
C VAL A 22 16.47 15.21 -24.22
N PHE A 23 16.91 14.21 -25.01
CA PHE A 23 16.10 13.04 -25.32
C PHE A 23 15.80 12.18 -24.08
N ALA A 24 16.78 12.00 -23.18
CA ALA A 24 16.58 11.28 -21.92
C ALA A 24 15.56 11.98 -20.99
N ASP A 25 15.62 13.30 -20.90
CA ASP A 25 14.66 14.09 -20.10
C ASP A 25 13.23 14.00 -20.65
N ASP A 26 13.05 14.02 -21.98
CA ASP A 26 11.75 13.85 -22.62
C ASP A 26 11.18 12.44 -22.40
N ILE A 27 12.03 11.40 -22.48
CA ILE A 27 11.63 10.04 -22.12
C ILE A 27 11.21 9.97 -20.65
N SER A 28 11.98 10.56 -19.74
CA SER A 28 11.65 10.55 -18.32
C SER A 28 10.29 11.19 -18.06
N LYS A 29 10.04 12.39 -18.63
CA LYS A 29 8.75 13.10 -18.52
C LYS A 29 7.59 12.28 -19.09
N LYS A 30 7.79 11.61 -20.23
CA LYS A 30 6.75 10.76 -20.85
C LYS A 30 6.45 9.53 -20.00
N VAL A 31 7.47 8.88 -19.45
CA VAL A 31 7.32 7.74 -18.54
C VAL A 31 6.58 8.15 -17.26
N ASP A 32 6.92 9.30 -16.68
CA ASP A 32 6.25 9.81 -15.47
C ASP A 32 4.79 10.17 -15.74
N ASN A 33 4.49 10.80 -16.88
CA ASN A 33 3.12 11.08 -17.29
C ASN A 33 2.30 9.80 -17.53
N ILE A 34 2.88 8.77 -18.17
CA ILE A 34 2.21 7.47 -18.35
C ILE A 34 1.94 6.81 -17.00
N LYS A 35 2.89 6.84 -16.06
CA LYS A 35 2.69 6.35 -14.70
C LYS A 35 1.55 7.11 -14.00
N LEU A 36 1.54 8.43 -14.07
CA LEU A 36 0.49 9.27 -13.46
C LEU A 36 -0.90 9.02 -14.08
N VAL A 37 -0.99 8.89 -15.41
CA VAL A 37 -2.24 8.58 -16.11
C VAL A 37 -2.74 7.18 -15.74
N LYS A 38 -1.85 6.19 -15.69
CA LYS A 38 -2.20 4.83 -15.24
C LYS A 38 -2.69 4.83 -13.79
N ILE A 39 -2.06 5.60 -12.91
CA ILE A 39 -2.50 5.78 -11.51
C ILE A 39 -3.86 6.48 -11.44
N LYS A 40 -4.10 7.53 -12.24
CA LYS A 40 -5.39 8.24 -12.32
C LYS A 40 -6.51 7.33 -12.82
N ASN A 41 -6.22 6.47 -13.79
CA ASN A 41 -7.19 5.55 -14.40
C ASN A 41 -7.39 4.25 -13.59
N ASN A 42 -6.57 3.98 -12.57
CA ASN A 42 -6.70 2.78 -11.74
C ASN A 42 -7.76 2.90 -10.63
N HIS A 43 -8.66 3.89 -10.68
CA HIS A 43 -9.79 3.94 -9.77
C HIS A 43 -10.80 2.85 -10.16
N ASN A 44 -10.75 1.71 -9.49
CA ASN A 44 -11.67 0.62 -9.74
C ASN A 44 -13.01 0.92 -9.07
N LYS A 45 -13.95 1.50 -9.83
CA LYS A 45 -15.27 1.89 -9.34
C LYS A 45 -16.06 0.71 -8.75
N ILE A 46 -15.99 -0.46 -9.38
CA ILE A 46 -16.66 -1.68 -8.89
C ILE A 46 -16.09 -2.11 -7.53
N LEU A 47 -14.77 -2.03 -7.38
CA LEU A 47 -14.10 -2.31 -6.12
C LEU A 47 -14.46 -1.27 -5.05
N ALA A 48 -14.52 0.02 -5.41
CA ALA A 48 -14.92 1.10 -4.51
C ALA A 48 -16.34 0.88 -3.97
N GLU A 49 -17.32 0.65 -4.85
CA GLU A 49 -18.71 0.37 -4.48
C GLU A 49 -18.82 -0.85 -3.55
N LYS A 50 -18.04 -1.90 -3.83
CA LYS A 50 -17.99 -3.10 -2.97
C LYS A 50 -17.44 -2.78 -1.58
N ILE A 51 -16.35 -2.02 -1.50
CA ILE A 51 -15.74 -1.62 -0.22
C ILE A 51 -16.70 -0.73 0.57
N GLU A 52 -17.31 0.27 -0.07
CA GLU A 52 -18.32 1.16 0.52
C GLU A 52 -19.47 0.34 1.10
N LYS A 53 -20.07 -0.56 0.31
CA LYS A 53 -21.17 -1.42 0.78
C LYS A 53 -20.78 -2.28 1.99
N LEU A 54 -19.58 -2.85 2.00
CA LEU A 54 -19.11 -3.69 3.11
C LEU A 54 -18.80 -2.89 4.37
N THR A 55 -18.33 -1.65 4.21
CA THR A 55 -17.79 -0.83 5.31
C THR A 55 -18.68 0.33 5.72
N ALA A 56 -19.88 0.44 5.13
CA ALA A 56 -20.86 1.49 5.39
C ALA A 56 -21.08 1.73 6.88
N GLY A 57 -20.91 2.98 7.31
CA GLY A 57 -21.08 3.41 8.70
C GLY A 57 -19.88 3.10 9.61
N TYR A 58 -18.76 2.67 9.05
CA TYR A 58 -17.50 2.46 9.78
C TYR A 58 -16.43 3.47 9.37
N PRO A 59 -15.49 3.85 10.26
CA PRO A 59 -14.45 4.82 9.93
C PRO A 59 -13.59 4.50 8.71
N ILE A 60 -13.36 3.22 8.40
CA ILE A 60 -12.62 2.80 7.20
C ILE A 60 -13.26 3.21 5.88
N GLU A 61 -14.58 3.48 5.85
CA GLU A 61 -15.28 3.94 4.64
C GLU A 61 -14.64 5.21 4.06
N LYS A 62 -14.08 6.08 4.92
CA LYS A 62 -13.35 7.29 4.50
C LYS A 62 -12.06 6.98 3.73
N MET A 63 -11.62 5.72 3.73
CA MET A 63 -10.43 5.24 3.03
C MET A 63 -10.76 4.55 1.69
N THR A 64 -12.03 4.34 1.35
CA THR A 64 -12.45 3.60 0.13
C THR A 64 -11.79 4.12 -1.13
N ARG A 65 -11.73 5.45 -1.32
CA ARG A 65 -11.05 6.05 -2.47
C ARG A 65 -9.62 5.54 -2.62
N TYR A 66 -8.87 5.43 -1.53
CA TYR A 66 -7.49 4.96 -1.57
C TYR A 66 -7.40 3.45 -1.73
N LEU A 67 -8.23 2.69 -1.02
CA LEU A 67 -8.28 1.23 -1.12
C LEU A 67 -8.68 0.75 -2.52
N SER A 68 -9.52 1.49 -3.23
CA SER A 68 -9.96 1.16 -4.60
C SER A 68 -8.90 1.40 -5.69
N TYR A 69 -7.79 2.05 -5.37
CA TYR A 69 -6.62 2.13 -6.26
C TYR A 69 -5.71 0.91 -6.13
N GLU A 70 -5.88 0.10 -5.09
CA GLU A 70 -5.13 -1.13 -4.93
C GLU A 70 -5.72 -2.22 -5.84
N ASN A 71 -4.93 -3.26 -6.12
CA ASN A 71 -5.49 -4.44 -6.77
C ASN A 71 -6.51 -5.13 -5.86
N LYS A 72 -7.40 -5.92 -6.45
CA LYS A 72 -8.52 -6.58 -5.74
C LYS A 72 -8.05 -7.42 -4.54
N GLU A 73 -6.96 -8.16 -4.69
CA GLU A 73 -6.44 -9.07 -3.66
C GLU A 73 -5.88 -8.31 -2.46
N VAL A 74 -5.09 -7.26 -2.71
CA VAL A 74 -4.57 -6.36 -1.66
C VAL A 74 -5.72 -5.69 -0.92
N ALA A 75 -6.68 -5.11 -1.65
CA ALA A 75 -7.84 -4.47 -1.04
C ALA A 75 -8.68 -5.44 -0.19
N ALA A 76 -8.86 -6.69 -0.65
CA ALA A 76 -9.58 -7.72 0.08
C ALA A 76 -8.89 -8.04 1.42
N PHE A 77 -7.58 -8.25 1.42
CA PHE A 77 -6.83 -8.45 2.67
C PHE A 77 -6.86 -7.22 3.57
N MET A 78 -6.73 -6.01 3.03
CA MET A 78 -6.80 -4.77 3.81
C MET A 78 -8.14 -4.64 4.53
N VAL A 79 -9.26 -4.83 3.82
CA VAL A 79 -10.60 -4.72 4.42
C VAL A 79 -10.85 -5.83 5.43
N ALA A 80 -10.42 -7.06 5.14
CA ALA A 80 -10.59 -8.21 6.02
C ALA A 80 -9.78 -8.08 7.32
N ILE A 81 -8.50 -7.73 7.22
CA ILE A 81 -7.64 -7.53 8.39
C ILE A 81 -8.14 -6.34 9.22
N ALA A 82 -8.55 -5.23 8.59
CA ALA A 82 -9.08 -4.10 9.33
C ALA A 82 -10.34 -4.44 10.14
N LYS A 83 -11.20 -5.32 9.61
CA LYS A 83 -12.35 -5.83 10.36
C LYS A 83 -11.89 -6.56 11.62
N LYS A 84 -10.87 -7.39 11.49
CA LYS A 84 -10.37 -8.21 12.58
C LYS A 84 -9.66 -7.38 13.65
N GLU A 85 -8.81 -6.44 13.24
CA GLU A 85 -7.91 -5.72 14.15
C GLU A 85 -8.58 -4.54 14.86
N SER A 86 -9.50 -3.86 14.18
CA SER A 86 -10.09 -2.62 14.71
C SER A 86 -11.62 -2.57 14.63
N ASN A 87 -12.25 -3.64 14.14
CA ASN A 87 -13.65 -3.60 13.70
C ASN A 87 -13.89 -2.43 12.74
N TRP A 88 -13.07 -2.37 11.67
CA TRP A 88 -13.09 -1.32 10.65
C TRP A 88 -12.93 0.10 11.21
N GLY A 89 -12.10 0.25 12.24
CA GLY A 89 -11.79 1.53 12.85
C GLY A 89 -12.69 1.95 14.00
N LYS A 90 -13.59 1.08 14.52
CA LYS A 90 -14.31 1.36 15.77
C LYS A 90 -13.39 1.34 17.00
N ARG A 91 -12.28 0.61 16.94
CA ARG A 91 -11.26 0.51 17.99
C ARG A 91 -9.90 0.82 17.42
N THR A 92 -9.37 1.99 17.74
CA THR A 92 -8.19 2.54 17.08
C THR A 92 -7.20 3.08 18.09
N PRO A 93 -5.90 3.06 17.76
CA PRO A 93 -4.93 3.75 18.57
C PRO A 93 -5.15 5.26 18.47
N LYS A 94 -4.85 5.97 19.56
CA LYS A 94 -4.92 7.43 19.62
C LYS A 94 -3.56 8.02 19.94
N TYR A 95 -3.30 9.22 19.43
CA TYR A 95 -2.14 10.02 19.80
C TYR A 95 -2.62 11.38 20.29
N ARG A 96 -2.38 11.69 21.56
CA ARG A 96 -2.89 12.91 22.22
C ARG A 96 -4.39 13.12 22.01
N GLY A 97 -5.17 12.04 22.17
CA GLY A 97 -6.62 12.03 21.98
C GLY A 97 -7.11 12.02 20.52
N LYS A 98 -6.22 12.21 19.55
CA LYS A 98 -6.55 12.23 18.11
C LYS A 98 -6.43 10.85 17.48
N GLU A 99 -7.26 10.60 16.47
CA GLU A 99 -7.28 9.38 15.66
C GLU A 99 -5.96 9.21 14.88
N CYS A 100 -5.49 7.96 14.76
CA CYS A 100 -4.23 7.61 14.12
C CYS A 100 -4.37 6.92 12.76
N TYR A 101 -5.60 6.71 12.28
CA TYR A 101 -5.91 6.07 11.00
C TYR A 101 -5.34 4.65 10.85
N ASN A 102 -5.01 4.00 11.96
CA ASN A 102 -4.41 2.67 11.95
C ASN A 102 -5.47 1.62 12.29
N TYR A 103 -6.03 1.02 11.23
CA TYR A 103 -7.12 0.05 11.36
C TYR A 103 -6.63 -1.39 11.34
N TRP A 104 -5.33 -1.62 11.13
CA TRP A 104 -4.73 -2.93 10.91
C TRP A 104 -3.81 -3.38 12.05
N GLY A 105 -3.76 -2.64 13.16
CA GLY A 105 -2.84 -2.93 14.26
C GLY A 105 -1.36 -2.74 13.87
N PHE A 106 -1.08 -1.98 12.81
CA PHE A 106 0.26 -1.87 12.22
C PHE A 106 1.28 -1.30 13.19
N ARG A 107 2.50 -1.86 13.19
CA ARG A 107 3.61 -1.46 14.05
C ARG A 107 4.88 -1.25 13.24
N ALA A 108 5.18 0.01 12.99
CA ALA A 108 6.45 0.53 12.50
C ALA A 108 6.76 1.83 13.26
N LYS A 109 8.02 2.01 13.65
CA LYS A 109 8.46 3.21 14.36
C LYS A 109 8.30 4.44 13.46
N ARG A 110 7.66 5.48 13.99
CA ARG A 110 7.48 6.80 13.36
C ARG A 110 7.60 7.88 14.42
N ALA A 111 7.63 9.15 13.99
CA ALA A 111 7.64 10.30 14.90
C ALA A 111 6.44 10.32 15.86
N LYS A 112 5.27 9.85 15.40
CA LYS A 112 4.06 9.70 16.22
C LYS A 112 3.74 8.23 16.41
N MET A 113 3.59 7.84 17.67
CA MET A 113 3.19 6.49 18.08
C MET A 113 1.88 6.59 18.86
N GLY A 114 0.85 5.89 18.42
CA GLY A 114 -0.42 5.82 19.12
C GLY A 114 -0.34 4.87 20.32
N THR A 115 -1.44 4.77 21.06
CA THR A 115 -1.60 3.83 22.18
C THR A 115 -1.21 2.39 21.80
N GLY A 116 -0.64 1.65 22.75
CA GLY A 116 -0.22 0.25 22.52
C GLY A 116 0.96 0.06 21.56
N GLY A 117 1.73 1.13 21.30
CA GLY A 117 2.89 1.12 20.41
C GLY A 117 2.53 0.98 18.93
N HIS A 118 1.28 1.26 18.56
CA HIS A 118 0.83 1.23 17.17
C HIS A 118 1.29 2.47 16.42
N THR A 119 1.59 2.32 15.13
CA THR A 119 1.93 3.44 14.26
C THR A 119 0.78 4.45 14.24
N CYS A 120 1.09 5.74 14.38
CA CYS A 120 0.14 6.80 14.13
C CYS A 120 0.41 7.42 12.75
N PHE A 121 -0.48 7.17 11.79
CA PHE A 121 -0.33 7.66 10.43
C PHE A 121 -0.74 9.13 10.32
N ASP A 122 -0.12 9.87 9.41
CA ASP A 122 -0.41 11.31 9.26
C ASP A 122 -1.73 11.56 8.51
N SER A 123 -2.18 10.60 7.69
CA SER A 123 -3.43 10.70 6.95
C SER A 123 -3.98 9.33 6.54
N PRO A 124 -5.27 9.25 6.14
CA PRO A 124 -5.84 8.05 5.55
C PRO A 124 -5.05 7.51 4.35
N LYS A 125 -4.57 8.39 3.46
CA LYS A 125 -3.78 8.03 2.29
C LYS A 125 -2.44 7.39 2.68
N ASP A 126 -1.76 7.98 3.66
CA ASP A 126 -0.50 7.46 4.17
C ASP A 126 -0.65 6.10 4.84
N ALA A 127 -1.72 5.92 5.62
CA ALA A 127 -2.07 4.64 6.23
C ALA A 127 -2.28 3.55 5.17
N VAL A 128 -3.17 3.81 4.20
CA VAL A 128 -3.47 2.85 3.12
C VAL A 128 -2.21 2.49 2.35
N ARG A 129 -1.47 3.48 1.84
CA ARG A 129 -0.24 3.26 1.06
C ARG A 129 0.81 2.44 1.80
N THR A 130 0.96 2.68 3.10
CA THR A 130 1.98 1.98 3.89
C THR A 130 1.58 0.52 4.13
N VAL A 131 0.31 0.30 4.46
CA VAL A 131 -0.21 -1.04 4.76
C VAL A 131 -0.37 -1.88 3.49
N SER A 132 -0.86 -1.30 2.40
CA SER A 132 -1.00 -1.98 1.11
C SER A 132 0.34 -2.50 0.64
N LYS A 133 1.38 -1.67 0.66
CA LYS A 133 2.75 -2.07 0.31
C LYS A 133 3.26 -3.27 1.13
N ARG A 134 2.96 -3.30 2.44
CA ARG A 134 3.33 -4.47 3.27
C ARG A 134 2.58 -5.73 2.84
N ILE A 135 1.30 -5.61 2.48
CA ILE A 135 0.50 -6.75 2.00
C ILE A 135 1.02 -7.21 0.64
N GLU A 136 1.31 -6.30 -0.29
CA GLU A 136 1.93 -6.60 -1.58
C GLU A 136 3.23 -7.39 -1.41
N ASP A 137 4.11 -6.96 -0.50
CA ASP A 137 5.36 -7.67 -0.19
C ASP A 137 5.13 -9.09 0.33
N LEU A 138 4.02 -9.33 1.05
CA LEU A 138 3.64 -10.66 1.54
C LEU A 138 3.07 -11.51 0.42
N LEU A 139 2.19 -10.96 -0.41
CA LEU A 139 1.64 -11.63 -1.59
C LEU A 139 2.75 -12.07 -2.55
N ALA A 140 3.73 -11.19 -2.81
CA ALA A 140 4.90 -11.49 -3.63
C ALA A 140 5.74 -12.67 -3.09
N LYS A 141 5.65 -12.95 -1.79
CA LYS A 141 6.31 -14.10 -1.12
C LYS A 141 5.42 -15.33 -1.03
N GLY A 142 4.29 -15.36 -1.75
CA GLY A 142 3.36 -16.48 -1.78
C GLY A 142 2.45 -16.57 -0.54
N VAL A 143 2.35 -15.51 0.26
CA VAL A 143 1.44 -15.40 1.42
C VAL A 143 0.07 -14.91 0.94
N ASN A 144 -0.60 -15.71 0.11
CA ASN A 144 -1.76 -15.33 -0.69
C ASN A 144 -3.08 -16.00 -0.26
N THR A 145 -3.14 -16.55 0.95
CA THR A 145 -4.38 -17.09 1.53
C THR A 145 -4.55 -16.58 2.95
N PRO A 146 -5.79 -16.47 3.49
CA PRO A 146 -6.01 -16.09 4.89
C PRO A 146 -5.23 -16.93 5.90
N GLN A 147 -5.05 -18.23 5.62
CA GLN A 147 -4.27 -19.17 6.42
C GLN A 147 -2.79 -18.77 6.47
N LYS A 148 -2.20 -18.41 5.32
CA LYS A 148 -0.81 -17.95 5.24
C LYS A 148 -0.66 -16.53 5.79
N MET A 149 -1.66 -15.67 5.57
CA MET A 149 -1.68 -14.26 6.01
C MET A 149 -1.71 -14.11 7.53
N VAL A 150 -1.85 -15.19 8.28
CA VAL A 150 -1.68 -15.23 9.74
C VAL A 150 -0.34 -14.67 10.22
N VAL A 151 0.67 -14.61 9.33
CA VAL A 151 1.94 -13.90 9.56
C VAL A 151 1.73 -12.43 9.98
N TRP A 152 0.61 -11.81 9.58
CA TRP A 152 0.23 -10.48 10.06
C TRP A 152 0.00 -10.44 11.57
N LYS A 153 -0.59 -11.51 12.13
CA LYS A 153 -0.92 -11.63 13.56
C LYS A 153 0.29 -12.04 14.40
N CYS A 154 1.04 -13.05 13.97
CA CYS A 154 2.07 -13.70 14.81
C CYS A 154 3.51 -13.52 14.29
N GLY A 155 3.71 -12.84 13.18
CA GLY A 155 5.01 -12.88 12.50
C GLY A 155 5.28 -14.28 11.94
N TYR A 156 6.55 -14.68 11.89
CA TYR A 156 6.94 -15.96 11.26
C TYR A 156 6.57 -17.21 12.09
N SER A 157 6.23 -17.06 13.37
CA SER A 157 5.85 -18.18 14.23
C SER A 157 4.68 -17.82 15.15
N CYS A 158 3.68 -18.70 15.17
CA CYS A 158 2.54 -18.61 16.07
C CYS A 158 2.74 -19.43 17.38
N GLY A 159 3.94 -19.95 17.65
CA GLY A 159 4.19 -20.87 18.79
C GLY A 159 3.88 -20.28 20.17
N GLY A 160 4.03 -18.97 20.34
CA GLY A 160 3.67 -18.27 21.58
C GLY A 160 2.19 -17.84 21.70
N HIS A 161 1.35 -18.19 20.71
CA HIS A 161 -0.04 -17.76 20.67
C HIS A 161 -0.99 -18.90 21.00
N ASN A 162 -2.11 -18.56 21.64
CA ASN A 162 -3.21 -19.50 21.84
C ASN A 162 -3.75 -19.99 20.47
N PRO A 163 -3.78 -21.31 20.20
CA PRO A 163 -4.19 -21.85 18.90
C PRO A 163 -5.64 -21.51 18.51
N GLN A 164 -6.56 -21.42 19.47
CA GLN A 164 -7.94 -21.04 19.21
C GLN A 164 -8.05 -19.57 18.77
N SER A 165 -7.26 -18.68 19.38
CA SER A 165 -7.18 -17.27 18.96
C SER A 165 -6.67 -17.12 17.53
N VAL A 166 -5.67 -17.94 17.15
CA VAL A 166 -5.12 -18.00 15.79
C VAL A 166 -6.17 -18.50 14.79
N ARG A 167 -6.82 -19.63 15.07
CA ARG A 167 -7.89 -20.18 14.21
C ARG A 167 -9.04 -19.19 14.03
N LYS A 168 -9.46 -18.52 15.12
CA LYS A 168 -10.49 -17.48 15.03
C LYS A 168 -10.05 -16.31 14.15
N TRP A 169 -8.80 -15.86 14.27
CA TRP A 169 -8.30 -14.79 13.41
C TRP A 169 -8.34 -15.17 11.93
N ILE A 170 -7.87 -16.37 11.58
CA ILE A 170 -7.91 -16.88 10.20
C ILE A 170 -9.36 -16.97 9.70
N SER A 171 -10.27 -17.50 10.53
CA SER A 171 -11.69 -17.60 10.18
C SER A 171 -12.33 -16.24 9.94
N ASP A 172 -12.11 -15.28 10.84
CA ASP A 172 -12.63 -13.92 10.71
C ASP A 172 -12.09 -13.25 9.43
N VAL A 173 -10.78 -13.33 9.17
CA VAL A 173 -10.17 -12.74 7.95
C VAL A 173 -10.68 -13.44 6.69
N SER A 174 -10.76 -14.78 6.68
CA SER A 174 -11.28 -15.56 5.55
C SER A 174 -12.71 -15.16 5.19
N TYR A 175 -13.58 -15.00 6.19
CA TYR A 175 -14.97 -14.61 5.97
C TYR A 175 -15.11 -13.29 5.18
N TYR A 176 -14.35 -12.27 5.56
CA TYR A 176 -14.40 -10.96 4.90
C TYR A 176 -13.61 -10.92 3.59
N TYR A 177 -12.50 -11.65 3.50
CA TYR A 177 -11.73 -11.78 2.27
C TYR A 177 -12.60 -12.37 1.14
N ASN A 178 -13.38 -13.41 1.45
CA ASN A 178 -14.26 -14.08 0.48
C ASN A 178 -15.48 -13.25 0.03
N LYS A 179 -15.65 -12.00 0.52
CA LYS A 179 -16.67 -11.08 0.01
C LYS A 179 -16.23 -10.37 -1.27
N PHE A 180 -14.95 -10.46 -1.64
CA PHE A 180 -14.36 -9.79 -2.81
C PHE A 180 -14.39 -10.65 -4.06
#